data_AF-A0A6P0RH09-F1
#
_entry.id   AF-A0A6P0RH09-F1
#
_cell.length_a   1.000
_cell.length_b   1.000
_cell.length_c   1.000
_cell.angle_alpha   90.00
_cell.angle_beta   90.00
_cell.angle_gamma   90.00
#
_symmetry.space_group_name_H-M   'P 1'
#
loop_
_entity.id
_entity.type
_entity.pdbx_description
1 polymer ?
#
loop_
_entity_poly.entity_id
_entity_poly.type
_entity_poly.pdbx_seq_one_letter_code
_entity_poly.pdbx_strand_id
1 'polypeptide(L)'
;MIRVPVQNPDGSPAMPTKASRARRWVKSGKATEHWNDIGLYYVRLVTEPSGRKTQKIAVGCDPGQNYTGIAVQSAKFTLFTAHLVLPYERVKERLGSAVIKQGKVIKNVRNRALQRRVRRGRRINIKVPFSLRAHRQKRFNNRTKKGKIAPSIRASREMEIRIITEISQVFPMSKIVYELVNADVDLTSGRKRARSGQGFSPVMVGQYWCVEQLKSIAPVKTVYGWQKNNNGTSQIRRYLKLEKIKDKKAQVRESHAVDGIALAASEFVRHGVTPGKKSDIWGWKGLINITPCIFRVITRPAYFRRALHFDNAEKGGIRKRKGGTITPFNVRYGDKVLAKKAGFTYIGWVGGFTDAKAKNISVYDHNWKRLGQFSPKKVQLIRRSNKLCVI
;
A
#
# COMPACT_ATOMS: atom_id res chain seq x y z
N MET A 1 -25.30 -9.03 -0.63
CA MET A 1 -25.23 -8.89 0.85
C MET A 1 -23.77 -8.93 1.30
N ILE A 2 -23.33 -7.95 2.09
CA ILE A 2 -21.93 -7.82 2.54
C ILE A 2 -21.57 -8.98 3.50
N ARG A 3 -20.35 -9.51 3.32
CA ARG A 3 -19.76 -10.54 4.18
C ARG A 3 -18.84 -9.91 5.21
N VAL A 4 -18.85 -10.45 6.43
CA VAL A 4 -18.00 -10.02 7.54
C VAL A 4 -16.97 -11.11 7.82
N PRO A 5 -15.65 -10.80 7.84
CA PRO A 5 -14.62 -11.74 8.23
C PRO A 5 -14.84 -12.24 9.66
N VAL A 6 -14.43 -13.48 9.93
CA VAL A 6 -14.59 -14.13 11.23
C VAL A 6 -13.25 -14.71 11.65
N GLN A 7 -12.90 -14.59 12.92
CA GLN A 7 -11.81 -15.33 13.55
C GLN A 7 -12.37 -16.36 14.53
N ASN A 8 -11.68 -17.49 14.62
CA ASN A 8 -11.87 -18.47 15.68
C ASN A 8 -11.35 -17.91 17.03
N PRO A 9 -11.68 -18.56 18.17
CA PRO A 9 -11.19 -18.13 19.48
C PRO A 9 -9.66 -18.03 19.57
N ASP A 10 -8.95 -18.94 18.90
CA ASP A 10 -7.48 -18.95 18.78
C ASP A 10 -6.89 -17.85 17.87
N GLY A 11 -7.74 -17.01 17.27
CA GLY A 11 -7.34 -15.93 16.37
C GLY A 11 -7.10 -16.36 14.92
N SER A 12 -7.19 -17.66 14.60
CA SER A 12 -7.08 -18.14 13.22
C SER A 12 -8.29 -17.68 12.37
N PRO A 13 -8.09 -17.36 11.08
CA PRO A 13 -9.17 -16.88 10.24
C PRO A 13 -10.16 -18.01 9.89
N ALA A 14 -11.45 -17.70 9.99
CA ALA A 14 -12.56 -18.58 9.67
C ALA A 14 -13.36 -18.06 8.45
N MET A 15 -14.32 -18.84 7.97
CA MET A 15 -15.13 -18.43 6.82
C MET A 15 -15.96 -17.18 7.11
N PRO A 16 -15.93 -16.17 6.22
CA PRO A 16 -16.75 -14.97 6.37
C PRO A 16 -18.26 -15.27 6.43
N THR A 17 -18.95 -14.59 7.33
CA THR A 17 -20.39 -14.79 7.56
C THR A 17 -21.22 -13.62 7.00
N LYS A 18 -22.56 -13.75 7.07
CA LYS A 18 -23.47 -12.64 6.71
C LYS A 18 -23.38 -11.56 7.80
N ALA A 19 -23.41 -10.28 7.40
CA ALA A 19 -23.38 -9.17 8.36
C ALA A 19 -24.51 -9.25 9.41
N SER A 20 -25.71 -9.70 9.04
CA SER A 20 -26.82 -9.90 9.98
C SER A 20 -26.54 -10.97 11.05
N ARG A 21 -25.83 -12.04 10.68
CA ARG A 21 -25.43 -13.10 11.61
C ARG A 21 -24.31 -12.63 12.54
N ALA A 22 -23.31 -11.92 12.02
CA ALA A 22 -22.25 -11.32 12.83
C ALA A 22 -22.82 -10.39 13.92
N ARG A 23 -23.76 -9.49 13.55
CA ARG A 23 -24.45 -8.62 14.51
C ARG A 23 -25.20 -9.40 15.59
N ARG A 24 -25.90 -10.47 15.21
CA ARG A 24 -26.63 -11.32 16.16
C ARG A 24 -25.66 -11.98 17.16
N TRP A 25 -24.54 -12.50 16.67
CA TRP A 25 -23.52 -13.11 17.53
C TRP A 25 -22.98 -12.12 18.55
N VAL A 26 -22.61 -10.92 18.12
CA VAL A 26 -22.15 -9.85 19.01
C VAL A 26 -23.20 -9.49 20.05
N LYS A 27 -24.45 -9.24 19.62
CA LYS A 27 -25.56 -8.91 20.55
C LYS A 27 -25.81 -10.01 21.58
N SER A 28 -25.61 -11.27 21.19
CA SER A 28 -25.77 -12.44 22.07
C SER A 28 -24.51 -12.83 22.86
N GLY A 29 -23.43 -12.05 22.80
CA GLY A 29 -22.17 -12.36 23.50
C GLY A 29 -21.38 -13.54 22.92
N LYS A 30 -21.76 -14.09 21.75
CA LYS A 30 -21.08 -15.23 21.10
C LYS A 30 -19.83 -14.82 20.31
N ALA A 31 -19.66 -13.53 20.05
CA ALA A 31 -18.50 -12.99 19.35
C ALA A 31 -18.16 -11.58 19.87
N THR A 32 -16.89 -11.21 19.78
CA THR A 32 -16.39 -9.87 20.09
C THR A 32 -16.08 -9.10 18.82
N GLU A 33 -16.25 -7.77 18.85
CA GLU A 33 -16.03 -6.89 17.71
C GLU A 33 -14.59 -6.38 17.64
N HIS A 34 -14.01 -6.39 16.44
CA HIS A 34 -12.63 -5.96 16.23
C HIS A 34 -12.46 -5.22 14.90
N TRP A 35 -11.37 -4.46 14.82
CA TRP A 35 -10.94 -3.76 13.60
C TRP A 35 -9.47 -4.02 13.36
N ASN A 36 -9.08 -4.31 12.12
CA ASN A 36 -7.66 -4.44 11.75
C ASN A 36 -7.09 -3.10 11.24
N ASP A 37 -5.79 -3.09 10.91
CA ASP A 37 -5.09 -1.87 10.53
C ASP A 37 -5.57 -1.25 9.21
N ILE A 38 -6.23 -2.04 8.36
CA ILE A 38 -6.77 -1.62 7.05
C ILE A 38 -8.24 -1.21 7.13
N GLY A 39 -8.79 -1.07 8.35
CA GLY A 39 -10.16 -0.59 8.56
C GLY A 39 -11.23 -1.59 8.11
N LEU A 40 -10.92 -2.89 8.16
CA LEU A 40 -11.92 -3.96 8.09
C LEU A 40 -12.44 -4.27 9.48
N TYR A 41 -13.77 -4.23 9.61
CA TYR A 41 -14.48 -4.79 10.75
C TYR A 41 -14.52 -6.31 10.62
N TYR A 42 -14.24 -7.01 11.71
CA TYR A 42 -14.37 -8.46 11.81
C TYR A 42 -14.86 -8.84 13.20
N VAL A 43 -15.34 -10.07 13.34
CA VAL A 43 -15.76 -10.61 14.63
C VAL A 43 -14.89 -11.79 15.02
N ARG A 44 -14.56 -11.92 16.30
CA ARG A 44 -13.88 -13.09 16.85
C ARG A 44 -14.85 -13.90 17.70
N LEU A 45 -15.02 -15.18 17.39
CA LEU A 45 -15.86 -16.07 18.18
C LEU A 45 -15.31 -16.22 19.60
N VAL A 46 -16.20 -16.30 20.58
CA VAL A 46 -15.82 -16.53 21.99
C VAL A 46 -15.61 -18.02 22.25
N THR A 47 -16.45 -18.86 21.64
CA THR A 47 -16.42 -20.32 21.79
C THR A 47 -16.03 -20.99 20.48
N GLU A 48 -15.52 -22.21 20.56
CA GLU A 48 -15.17 -23.01 19.39
C GLU A 48 -16.40 -23.21 18.49
N PRO A 49 -16.27 -23.03 17.16
CA PRO A 49 -17.35 -23.35 16.24
C PRO A 49 -17.50 -24.86 16.10
N SER A 50 -18.67 -25.30 15.63
CA SER A 50 -18.94 -26.70 15.30
C SER A 50 -18.05 -27.27 14.19
N GLY A 51 -17.29 -26.42 13.49
CA GLY A 51 -16.32 -26.85 12.49
C GLY A 51 -15.53 -25.70 11.89
N ARG A 52 -14.32 -26.00 11.42
CA ARG A 52 -13.36 -25.03 10.86
C ARG A 52 -13.14 -25.19 9.35
N LYS A 53 -14.00 -25.94 8.66
CA LYS A 53 -13.89 -26.15 7.20
C LYS A 53 -14.04 -24.83 6.45
N THR A 54 -13.12 -24.55 5.54
CA THR A 54 -13.10 -23.33 4.71
C THR A 54 -13.26 -23.63 3.23
N GLN A 55 -13.70 -22.63 2.47
CA GLN A 55 -13.70 -22.66 1.01
C GLN A 55 -12.50 -21.83 0.51
N LYS A 56 -12.05 -22.11 -0.71
CA LYS A 56 -10.96 -21.37 -1.35
C LYS A 56 -11.29 -19.88 -1.44
N ILE A 57 -10.36 -19.05 -0.96
CA ILE A 57 -10.39 -17.59 -1.07
C ILE A 57 -9.05 -17.16 -1.67
N ALA A 58 -9.12 -16.43 -2.78
CA ALA A 58 -7.97 -15.89 -3.47
C ALA A 58 -7.86 -14.37 -3.24
N VAL A 59 -6.63 -13.88 -3.19
CA VAL A 59 -6.34 -12.43 -3.20
C VAL A 59 -5.70 -12.07 -4.52
N GLY A 60 -6.29 -11.13 -5.25
CA GLY A 60 -5.71 -10.55 -6.46
C GLY A 60 -4.99 -9.26 -6.13
N CYS A 61 -3.75 -9.11 -6.59
CA CYS A 61 -2.91 -7.93 -6.43
C CYS A 61 -2.44 -7.46 -7.82
N ASP A 62 -2.94 -6.31 -8.25
CA ASP A 62 -2.54 -5.61 -9.48
C ASP A 62 -1.59 -4.45 -9.15
N PRO A 63 -0.27 -4.69 -9.06
CA PRO A 63 0.71 -3.68 -8.71
C PRO A 63 0.98 -2.69 -9.85
N GLY A 64 0.68 -1.41 -9.61
CA GLY A 64 1.09 -0.32 -10.51
C GLY A 64 2.29 0.48 -10.01
N GLN A 65 2.58 1.58 -10.71
CA GLN A 65 3.60 2.56 -10.31
C GLN A 65 3.09 3.46 -9.18
N ASN A 66 1.91 4.05 -9.37
CA ASN A 66 1.31 5.02 -8.43
C ASN A 66 0.17 4.43 -7.61
N TYR A 67 -0.50 3.40 -8.15
CA TYR A 67 -1.67 2.79 -7.55
C TYR A 67 -1.59 1.28 -7.65
N THR A 68 -2.16 0.57 -6.69
CA THR A 68 -2.29 -0.89 -6.70
C THR A 68 -3.73 -1.27 -6.39
N GLY A 69 -4.30 -2.13 -7.23
CA GLY A 69 -5.60 -2.75 -6.98
C GLY A 69 -5.45 -4.01 -6.15
N ILE A 70 -6.24 -4.15 -5.08
CA ILE A 70 -6.32 -5.40 -4.31
C ILE A 70 -7.77 -5.84 -4.21
N ALA A 71 -8.03 -7.14 -4.37
CA ALA A 71 -9.34 -7.72 -4.09
C ALA A 71 -9.22 -9.09 -3.41
N VAL A 72 -10.20 -9.42 -2.59
CA VAL A 72 -10.37 -10.73 -1.95
C VAL A 72 -11.63 -11.36 -2.52
N GLN A 73 -11.51 -12.55 -3.08
CA GLN A 73 -12.56 -13.20 -3.84
C GLN A 73 -12.69 -14.68 -3.48
N SER A 74 -13.93 -15.14 -3.36
CA SER A 74 -14.28 -16.56 -3.37
C SER A 74 -15.05 -16.87 -4.66
N ALA A 75 -15.35 -18.13 -4.94
CA ALA A 75 -16.25 -18.47 -6.06
C ALA A 75 -17.63 -17.76 -5.94
N LYS A 76 -18.12 -17.51 -4.72
CA LYS A 76 -19.50 -17.02 -4.51
C LYS A 76 -19.62 -15.54 -4.16
N PHE A 77 -18.57 -14.92 -3.65
CA PHE A 77 -18.60 -13.55 -3.12
C PHE A 77 -17.30 -12.82 -3.36
N THR A 78 -17.43 -11.54 -3.74
CA THR A 78 -16.37 -10.53 -3.55
C THR A 78 -16.41 -10.09 -2.10
N LEU A 79 -15.29 -10.24 -1.38
CA LEU A 79 -15.24 -10.08 0.07
C LEU A 79 -14.69 -8.71 0.48
N PHE A 80 -13.68 -8.24 -0.24
CA PHE A 80 -13.02 -6.96 0.04
C PHE A 80 -12.34 -6.43 -1.22
N THR A 81 -12.31 -5.11 -1.37
CA THR A 81 -11.53 -4.42 -2.39
C THR A 81 -10.79 -3.22 -1.81
N ALA A 82 -9.62 -2.92 -2.35
CA ALA A 82 -8.87 -1.73 -1.99
C ALA A 82 -8.19 -1.09 -3.20
N HIS A 83 -8.16 0.24 -3.16
CA HIS A 83 -7.30 1.08 -4.00
C HIS A 83 -6.15 1.60 -3.13
N LEU A 84 -4.94 1.14 -3.40
CA LEU A 84 -3.75 1.63 -2.71
C LEU A 84 -3.18 2.83 -3.44
N VAL A 85 -3.03 3.97 -2.76
CA VAL A 85 -2.25 5.11 -3.26
C VAL A 85 -0.81 4.96 -2.76
N LEU A 86 0.07 4.53 -3.66
CA LEU A 86 1.45 4.18 -3.34
C LEU A 86 2.29 5.42 -3.04
N PRO A 87 3.28 5.33 -2.13
CA PRO A 87 4.14 6.46 -1.79
C PRO A 87 5.22 6.74 -2.86
N TYR A 88 5.15 6.14 -4.05
CA TYR A 88 6.21 6.09 -5.06
C TYR A 88 6.77 7.48 -5.41
N GLU A 89 5.93 8.37 -5.97
CA GLU A 89 6.36 9.73 -6.37
C GLU A 89 6.87 10.52 -5.17
N ARG A 90 6.19 10.41 -4.02
CA ARG A 90 6.60 11.10 -2.79
C ARG A 90 7.98 10.64 -2.29
N VAL A 91 8.29 9.34 -2.37
CA VAL A 91 9.62 8.84 -2.00
C VAL A 91 10.66 9.29 -3.02
N LYS A 92 10.34 9.24 -4.31
CA LYS A 92 11.20 9.68 -5.41
C LYS A 92 11.56 11.16 -5.28
N GLU A 93 10.58 12.03 -5.08
CA GLU A 93 10.76 13.46 -4.78
C GLU A 93 11.71 13.67 -3.60
N ARG A 94 11.48 12.96 -2.48
CA ARG A 94 12.31 13.08 -1.27
C ARG A 94 13.74 12.59 -1.42
N LEU A 95 14.02 11.73 -2.40
CA LEU A 95 15.37 11.28 -2.69
C LEU A 95 16.15 12.31 -3.51
N GLY A 96 15.47 13.29 -4.11
CA GLY A 96 16.09 14.32 -4.95
C GLY A 96 16.04 14.02 -6.43
N SER A 97 15.10 13.18 -6.87
CA SER A 97 14.79 13.09 -8.29
C SER A 97 14.06 14.36 -8.72
N ALA A 98 14.48 14.97 -9.82
CA ALA A 98 13.77 16.09 -10.43
C ALA A 98 12.32 15.68 -10.72
N VAL A 99 11.37 16.51 -10.31
CA VAL A 99 9.99 16.37 -10.80
C VAL A 99 9.97 16.93 -12.21
N ILE A 100 9.99 16.04 -13.20
CA ILE A 100 9.89 16.40 -14.61
C ILE A 100 8.41 16.27 -15.00
N LYS A 101 7.83 17.35 -15.49
CA LYS A 101 6.48 17.34 -16.08
C LYS A 101 6.59 18.04 -17.43
N GLN A 102 6.10 17.38 -18.49
CA GLN A 102 6.19 17.89 -19.87
C GLN A 102 7.64 18.29 -20.25
N GLY A 103 8.62 17.42 -19.93
CA GLY A 103 10.04 17.69 -20.24
C GLY A 103 10.73 18.74 -19.37
N LYS A 104 10.01 19.48 -18.50
CA LYS A 104 10.58 20.54 -17.65
C LYS A 104 10.73 20.10 -16.20
N VAL A 105 11.87 20.44 -15.58
CA VAL A 105 12.10 20.27 -14.14
C VAL A 105 11.29 21.32 -13.38
N ILE A 106 10.15 20.91 -12.83
CA ILE A 106 9.24 21.81 -12.10
C ILE A 106 9.66 21.99 -10.64
N LYS A 107 10.33 20.99 -10.06
CA LYS A 107 10.70 21.01 -8.63
C LYS A 107 12.03 20.32 -8.39
N ASN A 108 13.02 21.09 -7.97
CA ASN A 108 14.29 20.60 -7.44
C ASN A 108 14.14 20.38 -5.92
N VAL A 109 13.66 19.21 -5.51
CA VAL A 109 13.55 18.88 -4.09
C VAL A 109 14.95 18.62 -3.54
N ARG A 110 15.49 19.57 -2.76
CA ARG A 110 16.80 19.52 -2.05
C ARG A 110 17.25 18.09 -1.76
N ASN A 111 18.13 17.56 -2.62
CA ASN A 111 18.45 16.14 -2.69
C ASN A 111 18.91 15.61 -1.32
N ARG A 112 18.37 14.48 -0.87
CA ARG A 112 18.90 13.79 0.33
C ARG A 112 20.41 13.57 0.19
N ALA A 113 20.88 13.32 -1.03
CA ALA A 113 22.29 13.26 -1.39
C ALA A 113 23.03 14.58 -1.13
N LEU A 114 22.48 15.73 -1.55
CA LEU A 114 23.03 17.06 -1.29
C LEU A 114 23.10 17.33 0.21
N GLN A 115 22.03 17.05 0.97
CA GLN A 115 22.04 17.23 2.42
C GLN A 115 23.10 16.35 3.11
N ARG A 116 23.30 15.12 2.63
CA ARG A 116 24.39 14.25 3.13
C ARG A 116 25.77 14.78 2.73
N ARG A 117 25.92 15.32 1.52
CA ARG A 117 27.18 15.95 1.06
C ARG A 117 27.53 17.14 1.94
N VAL A 118 26.59 18.07 2.16
CA VAL A 118 26.82 19.25 3.02
C VAL A 118 27.13 18.84 4.46
N ARG A 119 26.37 17.90 5.06
CA ARG A 119 26.69 17.41 6.41
C ARG A 119 28.06 16.74 6.49
N ARG A 120 28.49 16.01 5.45
CA ARG A 120 29.85 15.43 5.39
C ARG A 120 30.92 16.52 5.25
N GLY A 121 30.72 17.50 4.39
CA GLY A 121 31.65 18.62 4.21
C GLY A 121 31.87 19.42 5.50
N ARG A 122 30.85 19.57 6.34
CA ARG A 122 30.97 20.22 7.66
C ARG A 122 31.72 19.38 8.71
N ARG A 123 31.68 18.06 8.60
CA ARG A 123 32.33 17.13 9.57
C ARG A 123 33.77 16.82 9.21
N ILE A 124 34.10 16.90 7.93
CA ILE A 124 35.43 16.58 7.43
C ILE A 124 36.21 17.89 7.43
N ASN A 125 37.14 18.03 8.37
CA ASN A 125 38.16 19.06 8.27
C ASN A 125 39.10 18.71 7.11
N ILE A 126 38.95 19.37 5.97
CA ILE A 126 39.79 19.12 4.79
C ILE A 126 41.23 19.61 4.98
N LYS A 127 41.50 20.43 5.99
CA LYS A 127 42.84 20.97 6.28
C LYS A 127 43.76 19.96 6.97
N VAL A 128 43.22 18.90 7.58
CA VAL A 128 44.05 17.84 8.18
C VAL A 128 44.36 16.72 7.19
N PRO A 129 45.50 16.02 7.33
CA PRO A 129 45.85 14.84 6.53
C PRO A 129 44.73 13.81 6.48
N PHE A 130 44.60 13.10 5.35
CA PHE A 130 43.50 12.16 5.09
C PHE A 130 43.33 11.10 6.19
N SER A 131 44.44 10.59 6.73
CA SER A 131 44.50 9.64 7.85
C SER A 131 43.86 10.16 9.14
N LEU A 132 43.93 11.48 9.37
CA LEU A 132 43.43 12.16 10.57
C LEU A 132 42.00 12.73 10.38
N ARG A 133 41.42 12.61 9.18
CA ARG A 133 40.06 13.09 8.91
C ARG A 133 39.03 12.15 9.53
N ALA A 134 38.03 12.73 10.19
CA ALA A 134 36.82 12.04 10.67
C ALA A 134 35.90 11.56 9.53
N HIS A 135 36.41 10.67 8.67
CA HIS A 135 35.71 10.07 7.54
C HIS A 135 35.57 8.56 7.74
N ARG A 136 34.48 7.97 7.22
CA ARG A 136 34.35 6.50 7.20
C ARG A 136 35.23 5.93 6.09
N GLN A 137 36.03 4.93 6.41
CA GLN A 137 36.78 4.15 5.41
C GLN A 137 35.85 3.59 4.32
N LYS A 138 36.41 3.41 3.11
CA LYS A 138 35.72 2.84 1.96
C LYS A 138 35.32 1.37 2.27
N ARG A 139 34.03 1.05 2.17
CA ARG A 139 33.51 -0.32 2.36
C ARG A 139 33.06 -0.90 1.03
N PHE A 140 34.01 -1.29 0.17
CA PHE A 140 33.70 -1.83 -1.17
C PHE A 140 32.87 -3.11 -1.10
N ASN A 141 33.13 -3.97 -0.12
CA ASN A 141 32.40 -5.22 0.11
C ASN A 141 30.90 -5.00 0.42
N ASN A 142 30.50 -3.79 0.84
CA ASN A 142 29.07 -3.45 1.02
C ASN A 142 28.36 -3.07 -0.29
N ARG A 143 29.10 -2.85 -1.38
CA ARG A 143 28.53 -2.51 -2.69
C ARG A 143 27.97 -3.72 -3.42
N THR A 144 28.42 -4.93 -3.12
CA THR A 144 28.09 -6.18 -3.82
C THR A 144 26.88 -6.94 -3.25
N LYS A 145 26.22 -6.43 -2.19
CA LYS A 145 24.97 -7.07 -1.71
C LYS A 145 23.96 -7.15 -2.86
N LYS A 146 23.68 -8.37 -3.33
CA LYS A 146 22.66 -8.69 -4.34
C LYS A 146 21.26 -8.33 -3.78
N GLY A 147 20.30 -8.07 -4.66
CA GLY A 147 18.91 -7.77 -4.25
C GLY A 147 18.65 -6.33 -3.78
N LYS A 148 19.43 -5.35 -4.24
CA LYS A 148 19.13 -3.93 -3.95
C LYS A 148 17.90 -3.47 -4.72
N ILE A 149 16.91 -3.00 -3.97
CA ILE A 149 15.68 -2.45 -4.53
C ILE A 149 15.69 -0.94 -4.32
N ALA A 150 15.28 -0.20 -5.35
CA ALA A 150 15.13 1.25 -5.26
C ALA A 150 14.16 1.59 -4.10
N PRO A 151 14.47 2.58 -3.24
CA PRO A 151 13.65 2.82 -2.05
C PRO A 151 12.20 3.21 -2.33
N SER A 152 11.92 3.84 -3.49
CA SER A 152 10.55 4.15 -3.92
C SER A 152 9.77 2.87 -4.26
N ILE A 153 10.37 1.96 -5.02
CA ILE A 153 9.78 0.66 -5.38
C ILE A 153 9.59 -0.20 -4.12
N ARG A 154 10.63 -0.29 -3.29
CA ARG A 154 10.56 -1.02 -2.01
C ARG A 154 9.43 -0.51 -1.13
N ALA A 155 9.27 0.81 -0.99
CA ALA A 155 8.21 1.39 -0.17
C ALA A 155 6.80 1.07 -0.70
N SER A 156 6.62 0.94 -2.01
CA SER A 156 5.36 0.49 -2.63
C SER A 156 5.10 -0.99 -2.36
N ARG A 157 6.07 -1.86 -2.64
CA ARG A 157 5.94 -3.31 -2.42
C ARG A 157 5.76 -3.67 -0.95
N GLU A 158 6.48 -3.01 -0.03
CA GLU A 158 6.26 -3.15 1.42
C GLU A 158 4.86 -2.69 1.87
N MET A 159 4.23 -1.77 1.14
CA MET A 159 2.84 -1.40 1.42
C MET A 159 1.91 -2.53 1.01
N GLU A 160 2.06 -3.08 -0.19
CA GLU A 160 1.26 -4.22 -0.67
C GLU A 160 1.38 -5.44 0.24
N ILE A 161 2.61 -5.85 0.57
CA ILE A 161 2.89 -6.98 1.49
C ILE A 161 2.15 -6.76 2.80
N ARG A 162 2.24 -5.55 3.36
CA ARG A 162 1.55 -5.23 4.60
C ARG A 162 0.03 -5.37 4.48
N ILE A 163 -0.59 -4.82 3.43
CA ILE A 163 -2.04 -4.92 3.26
C ILE A 163 -2.47 -6.38 3.11
N ILE A 164 -1.72 -7.18 2.34
CA ILE A 164 -2.02 -8.61 2.17
C ILE A 164 -1.83 -9.38 3.48
N THR A 165 -0.85 -9.01 4.31
CA THR A 165 -0.66 -9.58 5.66
C THR A 165 -1.87 -9.26 6.57
N GLU A 166 -2.38 -8.04 6.53
CA GLU A 166 -3.57 -7.66 7.31
C GLU A 166 -4.85 -8.37 6.82
N ILE A 167 -4.92 -8.67 5.53
CA ILE A 167 -5.99 -9.49 4.94
C ILE A 167 -5.87 -10.94 5.39
N SER A 168 -4.66 -11.51 5.41
CA SER A 168 -4.43 -12.92 5.76
C SER A 168 -4.75 -13.25 7.21
N GLN A 169 -4.70 -12.27 8.09
CA GLN A 169 -5.08 -12.43 9.49
C GLN A 169 -6.60 -12.64 9.69
N VAL A 170 -7.43 -12.19 8.75
CA VAL A 170 -8.90 -12.20 8.90
C VAL A 170 -9.64 -13.04 7.85
N PHE A 171 -8.98 -13.40 6.76
CA PHE A 171 -9.52 -14.29 5.73
C PHE A 171 -8.69 -15.58 5.61
N PRO A 172 -9.31 -16.77 5.49
CA PRO A 172 -8.59 -18.01 5.28
C PRO A 172 -8.12 -18.10 3.81
N MET A 173 -7.02 -17.42 3.51
CA MET A 173 -6.51 -17.30 2.14
C MET A 173 -5.90 -18.62 1.67
N SER A 174 -6.28 -19.07 0.47
CA SER A 174 -5.70 -20.25 -0.18
C SER A 174 -4.68 -19.91 -1.27
N LYS A 175 -4.77 -18.72 -1.87
CA LYS A 175 -3.92 -18.32 -3.00
C LYS A 175 -3.77 -16.81 -3.09
N ILE A 176 -2.61 -16.34 -3.52
CA ILE A 176 -2.39 -14.95 -3.96
C ILE A 176 -2.14 -14.97 -5.47
N VAL A 177 -2.87 -14.18 -6.23
CA VAL A 177 -2.66 -13.96 -7.67
C VAL A 177 -2.06 -12.58 -7.85
N TYR A 178 -0.87 -12.52 -8.45
CA TYR A 178 -0.08 -11.29 -8.56
C TYR A 178 0.24 -10.97 -10.02
N GLU A 179 -0.10 -9.76 -10.49
CA GLU A 179 0.25 -9.34 -11.85
C GLU A 179 1.73 -8.94 -11.95
N LEU A 180 2.44 -9.54 -12.91
CA LEU A 180 3.79 -9.17 -13.29
C LEU A 180 3.75 -8.21 -14.47
N VAL A 181 4.58 -7.18 -14.39
CA VAL A 181 4.84 -6.27 -15.51
C VAL A 181 5.98 -6.86 -16.32
N ASN A 182 5.76 -7.04 -17.62
CA ASN A 182 6.84 -7.33 -18.55
C ASN A 182 7.39 -5.99 -19.09
N ALA A 183 8.31 -5.39 -18.34
CA ALA A 183 8.93 -4.13 -18.73
C ALA A 183 10.23 -4.43 -19.46
N ASP A 184 10.16 -4.55 -20.77
CA ASP A 184 11.36 -4.56 -21.60
C ASP A 184 11.93 -3.13 -21.67
N VAL A 185 13.06 -2.93 -20.98
CA VAL A 185 13.77 -1.64 -20.97
C VAL A 185 14.31 -1.25 -22.34
N ASP A 186 14.54 -2.20 -23.24
CA ASP A 186 15.01 -1.89 -24.59
C ASP A 186 13.86 -1.27 -25.40
N LEU A 187 12.69 -1.91 -25.41
CA LEU A 187 11.49 -1.39 -26.07
C LEU A 187 10.98 -0.07 -25.47
N THR A 188 11.10 0.13 -24.14
CA THR A 188 10.51 1.29 -23.45
C THR A 188 11.43 2.51 -23.32
N SER A 189 12.75 2.35 -23.51
CA SER A 189 13.70 3.47 -23.43
C SER A 189 14.06 4.10 -24.78
N GLY A 190 13.49 3.61 -25.88
CA GLY A 190 13.86 4.00 -27.24
C GLY A 190 15.24 3.47 -27.67
N ARG A 191 15.87 2.61 -26.87
CA ARG A 191 17.15 1.98 -27.21
C ARG A 191 16.89 0.73 -28.04
N LYS A 192 17.55 0.62 -29.19
CA LYS A 192 17.40 -0.54 -30.08
C LYS A 192 17.85 -1.87 -29.44
N ARG A 193 18.72 -1.85 -28.41
CA ARG A 193 19.19 -3.03 -27.68
C ARG A 193 19.88 -2.67 -26.36
N ALA A 194 19.82 -3.56 -25.36
CA ALA A 194 20.67 -3.51 -24.19
C ALA A 194 22.11 -3.79 -24.61
N ARG A 195 23.08 -3.04 -24.06
CA ARG A 195 24.52 -3.29 -24.30
C ARG A 195 24.96 -4.70 -23.90
N SER A 196 24.26 -5.32 -22.95
CA SER A 196 24.54 -6.67 -22.45
C SER A 196 23.61 -7.75 -23.02
N GLY A 197 22.69 -7.42 -23.93
CA GLY A 197 21.65 -8.34 -24.42
C GLY A 197 20.60 -8.77 -23.38
N GLN A 198 20.74 -8.32 -22.12
CA GLN A 198 19.81 -8.58 -21.03
C GLN A 198 19.23 -7.26 -20.50
N GLY A 199 17.92 -7.09 -20.67
CA GLY A 199 17.19 -5.94 -20.13
C GLY A 199 17.09 -6.01 -18.61
N PHE A 200 17.46 -4.93 -17.92
CA PHE A 200 17.28 -4.77 -16.47
C PHE A 200 16.16 -3.77 -16.16
N SER A 201 15.06 -4.23 -15.55
CA SER A 201 13.99 -3.36 -15.07
C SER A 201 13.96 -3.34 -13.53
N PRO A 202 14.22 -2.18 -12.89
CA PRO A 202 14.07 -2.03 -11.43
C PRO A 202 12.67 -2.41 -10.91
N VAL A 203 11.64 -2.24 -11.75
CA VAL A 203 10.25 -2.58 -11.41
C VAL A 203 10.09 -4.09 -11.32
N MET A 204 10.59 -4.84 -12.30
CA MET A 204 10.54 -6.31 -12.30
C MET A 204 11.30 -6.90 -11.11
N VAL A 205 12.50 -6.40 -10.82
CA VAL A 205 13.28 -6.81 -9.64
C VAL A 205 12.49 -6.59 -8.34
N GLY A 206 11.81 -5.44 -8.23
CA GLY A 206 10.95 -5.16 -7.09
C GLY A 206 9.72 -6.07 -6.99
N GLN A 207 9.11 -6.43 -8.13
CA GLN A 207 7.98 -7.36 -8.18
C GLN A 207 8.40 -8.78 -7.80
N TYR A 208 9.51 -9.29 -8.33
CA TYR A 208 10.02 -10.62 -7.96
C TYR A 208 10.35 -10.70 -6.48
N TRP A 209 11.01 -9.67 -5.93
CA TRP A 209 11.21 -9.60 -4.48
C TRP A 209 9.88 -9.62 -3.71
N CYS A 210 8.88 -8.84 -4.14
CA CYS A 210 7.56 -8.83 -3.51
C CYS A 210 6.91 -10.22 -3.53
N VAL A 211 6.93 -10.90 -4.67
CA VAL A 211 6.41 -12.26 -4.85
C VAL A 211 7.09 -13.23 -3.87
N GLU A 212 8.42 -13.18 -3.74
CA GLU A 212 9.12 -14.03 -2.77
C GLU A 212 8.70 -13.75 -1.32
N GLN A 213 8.48 -12.48 -0.95
CA GLN A 213 7.95 -12.18 0.39
C GLN A 213 6.52 -12.70 0.59
N LEU A 214 5.67 -12.58 -0.43
CA LEU A 214 4.26 -13.00 -0.36
C LEU A 214 4.09 -14.53 -0.25
N LYS A 215 5.05 -15.32 -0.76
CA LYS A 215 5.04 -16.79 -0.61
C LYS A 215 5.05 -17.25 0.85
N SER A 216 5.58 -16.44 1.77
CA SER A 216 5.52 -16.73 3.21
C SER A 216 4.10 -16.68 3.80
N ILE A 217 3.16 -16.02 3.10
CA ILE A 217 1.77 -15.84 3.55
C ILE A 217 0.87 -16.93 2.94
N ALA A 218 0.96 -17.13 1.62
CA ALA A 218 0.20 -18.14 0.89
C ALA A 218 0.85 -18.42 -0.47
N PRO A 219 0.53 -19.55 -1.14
CA PRO A 219 1.06 -19.84 -2.47
C PRO A 219 0.71 -18.75 -3.48
N VAL A 220 1.71 -18.24 -4.20
CA VAL A 220 1.56 -17.15 -5.17
C VAL A 220 1.50 -17.70 -6.61
N LYS A 221 0.52 -17.25 -7.40
CA LYS A 221 0.42 -17.45 -8.85
C LYS A 221 0.69 -16.12 -9.53
N THR A 222 1.62 -16.09 -10.46
CA THR A 222 1.90 -14.89 -11.26
C THR A 222 1.14 -14.94 -12.58
N VAL A 223 0.62 -13.78 -12.99
CA VAL A 223 -0.14 -13.60 -14.24
C VAL A 223 0.37 -12.35 -14.94
N TYR A 224 0.21 -12.26 -16.26
CA TYR A 224 0.51 -11.06 -17.03
C TYR A 224 -0.79 -10.38 -17.47
N GLY A 225 -0.76 -9.05 -17.65
CA GLY A 225 -1.98 -8.29 -17.98
C GLY A 225 -2.70 -8.74 -19.26
N TRP A 226 -1.97 -9.28 -20.24
CA TRP A 226 -2.50 -9.94 -21.43
C TRP A 226 -1.79 -11.28 -21.66
N GLN A 227 -2.53 -12.30 -22.06
CA GLN A 227 -1.98 -13.61 -22.41
C GLN A 227 -2.66 -14.16 -23.67
N LYS A 228 -1.91 -14.91 -24.49
CA LYS A 228 -2.43 -15.52 -25.74
C LYS A 228 -3.60 -16.48 -25.50
N ASN A 229 -3.65 -17.10 -24.32
CA ASN A 229 -4.67 -18.08 -23.94
C ASN A 229 -5.96 -17.46 -23.35
N ASN A 230 -6.17 -16.14 -23.48
CA ASN A 230 -7.32 -15.42 -22.92
C ASN A 230 -7.44 -15.42 -21.39
N ASN A 231 -6.38 -15.75 -20.65
CA ASN A 231 -6.37 -15.75 -19.19
C ASN A 231 -5.65 -14.55 -18.55
N GLY A 232 -5.29 -13.53 -19.33
CA GLY A 232 -4.74 -12.29 -18.79
C GLY A 232 -5.79 -11.44 -18.06
N THR A 233 -5.33 -10.54 -17.18
CA THR A 233 -6.18 -9.68 -16.35
C THR A 233 -7.22 -8.91 -17.15
N SER A 234 -6.81 -8.31 -18.27
CA SER A 234 -7.69 -7.55 -19.16
C SER A 234 -8.82 -8.40 -19.77
N GLN A 235 -8.50 -9.64 -20.14
CA GLN A 235 -9.44 -10.57 -20.77
C GLN A 235 -10.46 -11.09 -19.75
N ILE A 236 -10.00 -11.44 -18.55
CA ILE A 236 -10.89 -11.85 -17.44
C ILE A 236 -11.80 -10.69 -17.02
N ARG A 237 -11.26 -9.47 -16.92
CA ARG A 237 -12.04 -8.27 -16.58
C ARG A 237 -13.19 -8.05 -17.56
N ARG A 238 -12.94 -8.25 -18.87
CA ARG A 238 -13.96 -8.17 -19.93
C ARG A 238 -15.01 -9.28 -19.79
N TYR A 239 -14.60 -10.52 -19.53
CA TYR A 239 -15.52 -11.63 -19.31
C TYR A 239 -16.46 -11.39 -18.13
N LEU A 240 -15.93 -10.87 -17.03
CA LEU A 240 -16.69 -10.55 -15.82
C LEU A 240 -17.51 -9.26 -15.93
N LYS A 241 -17.50 -8.58 -17.09
CA LYS A 241 -18.19 -7.30 -17.34
C LYS A 241 -17.86 -6.24 -16.29
N LEU A 242 -16.61 -6.21 -15.84
CA LEU A 242 -16.12 -5.23 -14.87
C LEU A 242 -15.67 -3.96 -15.60
N GLU A 243 -16.48 -2.91 -15.51
CA GLU A 243 -16.17 -1.61 -16.09
C GLU A 243 -14.96 -0.97 -15.41
N LYS A 244 -14.03 -0.45 -16.21
CA LYS A 244 -12.85 0.27 -15.74
C LYS A 244 -12.87 1.68 -16.30
N ILE A 245 -12.76 2.64 -15.40
CA ILE A 245 -12.73 4.05 -15.79
C ILE A 245 -11.35 4.45 -16.32
N LYS A 246 -11.32 5.48 -17.17
CA LYS A 246 -10.07 6.00 -17.75
C LYS A 246 -9.23 6.77 -16.71
N ASP A 247 -9.87 7.44 -15.76
CA ASP A 247 -9.15 8.19 -14.72
C ASP A 247 -8.55 7.24 -13.66
N LYS A 248 -7.25 7.01 -13.78
CA LYS A 248 -6.46 6.20 -12.84
C LYS A 248 -6.32 6.84 -11.45
N LYS A 249 -6.49 8.17 -11.33
CA LYS A 249 -6.35 8.88 -10.06
C LYS A 249 -7.62 8.84 -9.22
N ALA A 250 -8.76 8.58 -9.85
CA ALA A 250 -10.03 8.43 -9.16
C ALA A 250 -9.93 7.31 -8.13
N GLN A 251 -10.17 7.67 -6.87
CA GLN A 251 -10.07 6.76 -5.73
C GLN A 251 -11.40 6.01 -5.54
N VAL A 252 -11.85 5.37 -6.61
CA VAL A 252 -13.08 4.58 -6.71
C VAL A 252 -12.75 3.14 -7.07
N ARG A 253 -13.72 2.24 -6.96
CA ARG A 253 -13.52 0.79 -7.17
C ARG A 253 -13.11 0.49 -8.62
N GLU A 254 -13.69 1.23 -9.56
CA GLU A 254 -13.59 1.05 -11.01
C GLU A 254 -12.23 1.46 -11.57
N SER A 255 -11.36 2.13 -10.79
CA SER A 255 -10.05 2.56 -11.29
C SER A 255 -9.02 1.42 -11.31
N HIS A 256 -8.84 0.77 -10.16
CA HIS A 256 -7.79 -0.25 -9.96
C HIS A 256 -8.29 -1.51 -9.24
N ALA A 257 -9.31 -1.40 -8.36
CA ALA A 257 -9.76 -2.57 -7.62
C ALA A 257 -10.41 -3.64 -8.51
N VAL A 258 -11.00 -3.24 -9.63
CA VAL A 258 -11.57 -4.17 -10.64
C VAL A 258 -10.52 -5.09 -11.27
N ASP A 259 -9.29 -4.64 -11.45
CA ASP A 259 -8.21 -5.52 -11.93
C ASP A 259 -7.79 -6.52 -10.85
N GLY A 260 -7.79 -6.11 -9.58
CA GLY A 260 -7.64 -7.00 -8.45
C GLY A 260 -8.72 -8.08 -8.40
N ILE A 261 -9.98 -7.74 -8.69
CA ILE A 261 -11.08 -8.73 -8.77
C ILE A 261 -10.82 -9.72 -9.90
N ALA A 262 -10.46 -9.23 -11.10
CA ALA A 262 -10.18 -10.08 -12.24
C ALA A 262 -9.02 -11.06 -11.97
N LEU A 263 -7.95 -10.59 -11.33
CA LEU A 263 -6.83 -11.44 -10.91
C LEU A 263 -7.27 -12.51 -9.91
N ALA A 264 -7.97 -12.13 -8.86
CA ALA A 264 -8.47 -13.08 -7.86
C ALA A 264 -9.44 -14.11 -8.47
N ALA A 265 -10.27 -13.65 -9.41
CA ALA A 265 -11.21 -14.47 -10.15
C ALA A 265 -10.53 -15.52 -11.03
N SER A 266 -9.31 -15.26 -11.52
CA SER A 266 -8.52 -16.21 -12.34
C SER A 266 -8.18 -17.54 -11.65
N GLU A 267 -8.42 -17.64 -10.34
CA GLU A 267 -8.31 -18.88 -9.58
C GLU A 267 -9.58 -19.75 -9.71
N PHE A 268 -10.72 -19.14 -9.98
CA PHE A 268 -12.03 -19.81 -10.06
C PHE A 268 -12.55 -19.96 -11.48
N VAL A 269 -12.11 -19.08 -12.39
CA VAL A 269 -12.48 -19.12 -13.81
C VAL A 269 -11.24 -19.13 -14.69
N ARG A 270 -11.29 -19.88 -15.79
CA ARG A 270 -10.26 -19.91 -16.82
C ARG A 270 -10.87 -20.11 -18.19
N HIS A 271 -10.26 -19.52 -19.21
CA HIS A 271 -10.57 -19.78 -20.60
C HIS A 271 -9.76 -20.98 -21.10
N GLY A 272 -10.42 -21.93 -21.76
CA GLY A 272 -9.80 -23.13 -22.30
C GLY A 272 -10.84 -24.14 -22.79
N VAL A 273 -10.42 -25.39 -22.93
CA VAL A 273 -11.32 -26.47 -23.35
C VAL A 273 -12.41 -26.74 -22.30
N THR A 274 -13.65 -26.80 -22.76
CA THR A 274 -14.85 -27.08 -21.99
C THR A 274 -15.64 -28.20 -22.65
N PRO A 275 -16.11 -29.22 -21.90
CA PRO A 275 -16.92 -30.28 -22.46
C PRO A 275 -18.21 -29.74 -23.09
N GLY A 276 -18.43 -30.02 -24.37
CA GLY A 276 -19.68 -29.71 -25.06
C GLY A 276 -20.52 -30.97 -25.30
N LYS A 277 -21.78 -30.78 -25.72
CA LYS A 277 -22.73 -31.89 -25.94
C LYS A 277 -22.37 -32.80 -27.13
N LYS A 278 -21.65 -32.27 -28.12
CA LYS A 278 -21.24 -33.00 -29.35
C LYS A 278 -19.72 -33.07 -29.51
N SER A 279 -19.02 -32.01 -29.13
CA SER A 279 -17.56 -31.92 -29.13
C SER A 279 -17.13 -30.92 -28.07
N ASP A 280 -15.87 -31.02 -27.65
CA ASP A 280 -15.25 -30.05 -26.78
C ASP A 280 -15.23 -28.67 -27.45
N ILE A 281 -15.68 -27.65 -26.71
CA ILE A 281 -15.70 -26.26 -27.16
C ILE A 281 -14.67 -25.44 -26.39
N TRP A 282 -14.13 -24.42 -27.03
CA TRP A 282 -13.23 -23.48 -26.38
C TRP A 282 -14.03 -22.35 -25.72
N GLY A 283 -13.99 -22.26 -24.38
CA GLY A 283 -14.83 -21.34 -23.63
C GLY A 283 -14.38 -21.08 -22.19
N TRP A 284 -15.22 -20.38 -21.43
CA TRP A 284 -14.96 -20.10 -20.02
C TRP A 284 -15.41 -21.27 -19.13
N LYS A 285 -14.46 -21.82 -18.36
CA LYS A 285 -14.72 -22.86 -17.36
C LYS A 285 -14.72 -22.26 -15.96
N GLY A 286 -15.67 -22.73 -15.14
CA GLY A 286 -15.82 -22.33 -13.74
C GLY A 286 -16.94 -21.31 -13.54
N LEU A 287 -17.38 -21.17 -12.29
CA LEU A 287 -18.41 -20.20 -11.92
C LEU A 287 -17.88 -19.24 -10.88
N ILE A 288 -18.22 -17.96 -11.07
CA ILE A 288 -17.90 -16.90 -10.13
C ILE A 288 -19.05 -15.92 -10.03
N ASN A 289 -19.29 -15.42 -8.83
CA ASN A 289 -20.24 -14.33 -8.60
C ASN A 289 -19.55 -13.10 -8.03
N ILE A 290 -19.85 -11.94 -8.62
CA ILE A 290 -19.36 -10.63 -8.19
C ILE A 290 -20.45 -9.98 -7.34
N THR A 291 -20.12 -9.63 -6.10
CA THR A 291 -21.09 -9.07 -5.15
C THR A 291 -20.64 -7.72 -4.62
N PRO A 292 -21.56 -6.86 -4.17
CA PRO A 292 -21.19 -5.67 -3.40
C PRO A 292 -20.36 -6.05 -2.17
N CYS A 293 -19.27 -5.33 -1.95
CA CYS A 293 -18.32 -5.57 -0.87
C CYS A 293 -17.77 -4.26 -0.33
N ILE A 294 -17.05 -4.34 0.78
CA ILE A 294 -16.35 -3.18 1.36
C ILE A 294 -15.24 -2.77 0.39
N PHE A 295 -15.18 -1.47 0.10
CA PHE A 295 -14.11 -0.82 -0.64
C PHE A 295 -13.35 0.14 0.29
N ARG A 296 -12.02 0.15 0.20
CA ARG A 296 -11.16 1.07 0.96
C ARG A 296 -10.15 1.77 0.08
N VAL A 297 -9.89 3.04 0.38
CA VAL A 297 -8.74 3.76 -0.18
C VAL A 297 -7.68 3.84 0.90
N ILE A 298 -6.49 3.31 0.60
CA ILE A 298 -5.43 3.17 1.59
C ILE A 298 -4.16 3.85 1.09
N THR A 299 -3.54 4.65 1.94
CA THR A 299 -2.24 5.27 1.67
C THR A 299 -1.37 5.33 2.92
N ARG A 300 -0.15 5.88 2.80
CA ARG A 300 0.75 6.12 3.94
C ARG A 300 0.78 7.61 4.28
N PRO A 301 0.80 8.00 5.58
CA PRO A 301 1.01 9.37 6.01
C PRO A 301 2.27 9.99 5.39
N ALA A 302 2.20 11.26 5.01
CA ALA A 302 3.33 11.93 4.36
C ALA A 302 4.30 12.52 5.38
N TYR A 303 4.96 11.69 6.20
CA TYR A 303 5.87 12.14 7.26
C TYR A 303 6.88 13.21 6.82
N PHE A 304 6.76 14.44 7.32
CA PHE A 304 7.80 15.46 7.13
C PHE A 304 9.02 15.06 7.97
N ARG A 305 10.14 14.73 7.30
CA ARG A 305 11.42 14.48 7.97
C ARG A 305 12.21 15.79 8.09
N ARG A 306 13.13 15.84 9.06
CA ARG A 306 14.04 16.98 9.28
C ARG A 306 14.74 17.39 7.98
N ALA A 307 14.86 18.70 7.78
CA ALA A 307 15.41 19.29 6.55
C ALA A 307 16.65 20.12 6.86
N LEU A 308 17.65 20.09 5.97
CA LEU A 308 18.98 20.70 6.20
C LEU A 308 18.96 22.17 6.65
N HIS A 309 18.11 23.02 6.09
CA HIS A 309 18.05 24.44 6.50
C HIS A 309 17.47 24.62 7.92
N PHE A 310 16.70 23.65 8.41
CA PHE A 310 16.25 23.57 9.80
C PHE A 310 17.24 22.79 10.69
N ASP A 311 18.21 22.11 10.08
CA ASP A 311 19.35 21.51 10.79
C ASP A 311 20.47 22.55 11.04
N ASN A 312 20.49 23.68 10.31
CA ASN A 312 21.38 24.79 10.63
C ASN A 312 20.93 25.41 11.95
N ALA A 313 21.89 25.69 12.83
CA ALA A 313 21.62 26.47 14.02
C ALA A 313 21.29 27.91 13.63
N GLU A 314 20.37 28.51 14.36
CA GLU A 314 20.18 29.97 14.38
C GLU A 314 21.31 30.64 15.17
N LYS A 315 21.30 31.98 15.18
CA LYS A 315 22.15 32.78 16.07
C LYS A 315 21.94 32.28 17.51
N GLY A 316 23.01 31.87 18.18
CA GLY A 316 22.96 31.24 19.51
C GLY A 316 22.98 29.70 19.54
N GLY A 317 23.18 29.02 18.40
CA GLY A 317 23.42 27.56 18.38
C GLY A 317 22.16 26.67 18.43
N ILE A 318 20.99 27.26 18.67
CA ILE A 318 19.70 26.56 18.76
C ILE A 318 19.23 26.17 17.36
N ARG A 319 18.80 24.91 17.18
CA ARG A 319 18.28 24.41 15.91
C ARG A 319 16.76 24.40 15.91
N LYS A 320 16.13 24.96 14.86
CA LYS A 320 14.66 24.89 14.68
C LYS A 320 14.19 23.45 14.68
N ARG A 321 13.23 23.13 15.54
CA ARG A 321 12.51 21.85 15.44
C ARG A 321 11.63 21.87 14.18
N LYS A 322 11.99 21.06 13.18
CA LYS A 322 11.12 20.80 12.02
C LYS A 322 11.03 19.32 11.70
N GLY A 323 9.83 18.79 11.76
CA GLY A 323 9.60 17.37 11.56
C GLY A 323 9.97 16.58 12.81
N GLY A 324 9.15 15.57 13.09
CA GLY A 324 9.16 14.79 14.31
C GLY A 324 7.87 14.00 14.38
N THR A 325 7.92 12.83 15.02
CA THR A 325 6.74 11.98 15.20
C THR A 325 5.98 12.28 16.48
N ILE A 326 6.58 13.02 17.41
CA ILE A 326 6.02 13.32 18.73
C ILE A 326 5.58 14.78 18.75
N THR A 327 4.41 15.03 19.32
CA THR A 327 3.94 16.38 19.67
C THR A 327 3.88 16.50 21.20
N PRO A 328 3.92 17.71 21.76
CA PRO A 328 3.77 17.92 23.21
C PRO A 328 2.32 17.74 23.70
N PHE A 329 1.37 17.38 22.83
CA PHE A 329 -0.07 17.42 23.12
C PHE A 329 -0.73 16.02 23.18
N ASN A 330 0.01 15.00 23.64
CA ASN A 330 -0.43 13.59 23.68
C ASN A 330 -0.96 13.02 22.34
N VAL A 331 -0.68 13.68 21.21
CA VAL A 331 -0.89 13.13 19.87
C VAL A 331 0.43 13.03 19.12
N ARG A 332 0.48 12.18 18.12
CA ARG A 332 1.70 11.91 17.34
C ARG A 332 1.42 12.09 15.86
N TYR A 333 2.47 12.34 15.11
CA TYR A 333 2.37 12.47 13.67
C TYR A 333 1.78 11.18 13.06
N GLY A 334 0.73 11.33 12.26
CA GLY A 334 0.01 10.23 11.64
C GLY A 334 -1.00 9.54 12.56
N ASP A 335 -1.22 10.03 13.79
CA ASP A 335 -2.36 9.62 14.60
C ASP A 335 -3.66 10.06 13.91
N LYS A 336 -4.69 9.19 13.94
CA LYS A 336 -6.03 9.52 13.46
C LYS A 336 -6.76 10.26 14.57
N VAL A 337 -7.29 11.42 14.26
CA VAL A 337 -7.90 12.33 15.23
C VAL A 337 -9.24 12.86 14.74
N LEU A 338 -10.12 13.15 15.68
CA LEU A 338 -11.30 13.97 15.51
C LEU A 338 -10.92 15.40 15.90
N ALA A 339 -11.23 16.39 15.07
CA ALA A 339 -10.92 17.79 15.34
C ALA A 339 -12.16 18.66 15.12
N LYS A 340 -12.43 19.61 16.03
CA LYS A 340 -13.60 20.50 15.96
C LYS A 340 -13.18 21.94 15.71
N LYS A 341 -13.81 22.62 14.74
CA LYS A 341 -13.59 24.06 14.48
C LYS A 341 -14.84 24.67 13.83
N ALA A 342 -15.27 25.82 14.36
CA ALA A 342 -16.41 26.58 13.83
C ALA A 342 -17.69 25.72 13.62
N GLY A 343 -18.05 24.89 14.60
CA GLY A 343 -19.21 23.99 14.52
C GLY A 343 -18.98 22.70 13.70
N PHE A 344 -17.96 22.65 12.84
CA PHE A 344 -17.66 21.49 12.02
C PHE A 344 -16.75 20.48 12.74
N THR A 345 -16.99 19.19 12.47
CA THR A 345 -16.16 18.08 12.92
C THR A 345 -15.41 17.47 11.75
N TYR A 346 -14.09 17.34 11.91
CA TYR A 346 -13.18 16.80 10.91
C TYR A 346 -12.56 15.51 11.44
N ILE A 347 -12.46 14.50 10.58
CA ILE A 347 -11.66 13.30 10.85
C ILE A 347 -10.45 13.33 9.93
N GLY A 348 -9.25 13.23 10.50
CA GLY A 348 -8.03 13.28 9.73
C GLY A 348 -6.82 12.76 10.49
N TRP A 349 -5.64 13.06 9.96
CA TRP A 349 -4.36 12.63 10.51
C TRP A 349 -3.51 13.81 10.92
N VAL A 350 -2.84 13.69 12.05
CA VAL A 350 -1.93 14.73 12.55
C VAL A 350 -0.71 14.85 11.63
N GLY A 351 -0.46 16.04 11.09
CA GLY A 351 0.71 16.33 10.26
C GLY A 351 1.75 17.23 10.92
N GLY A 352 1.66 17.40 12.23
CA GLY A 352 2.59 18.17 13.04
C GLY A 352 1.89 19.22 13.88
N PHE A 353 2.68 20.05 14.55
CA PHE A 353 2.21 21.15 15.38
C PHE A 353 3.03 22.41 15.09
N THR A 354 2.45 23.55 15.40
CA THR A 354 3.14 24.84 15.44
C THR A 354 3.37 25.22 16.88
N ASP A 355 4.61 25.57 17.19
CA ASP A 355 5.07 26.04 18.51
C ASP A 355 5.37 27.55 18.44
N ALA A 356 4.39 28.31 17.95
CA ALA A 356 4.45 29.78 17.88
C ALA A 356 3.52 30.36 18.96
N LYS A 357 3.23 31.67 18.92
CA LYS A 357 2.31 32.35 19.87
C LYS A 357 1.00 31.56 20.10
N ALA A 358 0.45 30.93 19.06
CA ALA A 358 -0.65 29.96 19.18
C ALA A 358 -0.17 28.52 18.97
N LYS A 359 -0.27 27.70 20.02
CA LYS A 359 -0.02 26.26 19.97
C LYS A 359 -1.16 25.57 19.23
N ASN A 360 -0.91 25.14 17.99
CA ASN A 360 -1.91 24.50 17.14
C ASN A 360 -1.40 23.18 16.55
N ILE A 361 -2.32 22.26 16.32
CA ILE A 361 -2.10 20.96 15.68
C ILE A 361 -2.64 21.04 14.25
N SER A 362 -1.81 20.67 13.29
CA SER A 362 -2.23 20.61 11.88
C SER A 362 -2.82 19.24 11.58
N VAL A 363 -4.07 19.21 11.12
CA VAL A 363 -4.78 17.99 10.72
C VAL A 363 -4.93 17.95 9.21
N TYR A 364 -4.73 16.77 8.63
CA TYR A 364 -4.67 16.51 7.20
C TYR A 364 -5.67 15.42 6.81
N ASP A 365 -6.16 15.45 5.57
CA ASP A 365 -6.93 14.35 4.99
C ASP A 365 -6.02 13.16 4.60
N HIS A 366 -6.61 12.10 4.03
CA HIS A 366 -5.87 10.93 3.58
C HIS A 366 -4.94 11.25 2.40
N ASN A 367 -5.31 12.21 1.55
CA ASN A 367 -4.46 12.73 0.46
C ASN A 367 -3.33 13.65 0.94
N TRP A 368 -3.24 13.87 2.25
CA TRP A 368 -2.27 14.76 2.87
C TRP A 368 -2.42 16.24 2.45
N LYS A 369 -3.65 16.66 2.12
CA LYS A 369 -4.07 18.06 2.05
C LYS A 369 -4.47 18.51 3.46
N ARG A 370 -4.03 19.70 3.87
CA ARG A 370 -4.31 20.20 5.23
C ARG A 370 -5.79 20.57 5.32
N LEU A 371 -6.50 19.96 6.27
CA LEU A 371 -7.88 20.31 6.61
C LEU A 371 -7.91 21.60 7.43
N GLY A 372 -6.96 21.76 8.33
CA GLY A 372 -6.84 22.98 9.11
C GLY A 372 -5.80 22.89 10.22
N GLN A 373 -5.81 23.95 11.04
CA GLN A 373 -5.07 24.03 12.29
C GLN A 373 -6.07 24.20 13.44
N PHE A 374 -5.84 23.43 14.50
CA PHE A 374 -6.76 23.25 15.61
C PHE A 374 -6.03 23.44 16.93
N SER A 375 -6.67 24.08 17.89
CA SER A 375 -6.17 24.11 19.26
C SER A 375 -6.11 22.68 19.82
N PRO A 376 -5.07 22.29 20.58
CA PRO A 376 -4.94 20.98 21.18
C PRO A 376 -6.19 20.50 21.94
N LYS A 377 -6.88 21.42 22.64
CA LYS A 377 -8.12 21.11 23.38
C LYS A 377 -9.28 20.66 22.48
N LYS A 378 -9.23 21.00 21.19
CA LYS A 378 -10.27 20.65 20.19
C LYS A 378 -9.89 19.45 19.33
N VAL A 379 -8.83 18.72 19.69
CA VAL A 379 -8.34 17.54 18.98
C VAL A 379 -8.42 16.33 19.90
N GLN A 380 -9.20 15.34 19.52
CA GLN A 380 -9.37 14.08 20.24
C GLN A 380 -8.72 12.94 19.45
N LEU A 381 -7.91 12.13 20.13
CA LEU A 381 -7.32 10.94 19.54
C LEU A 381 -8.40 9.89 19.27
N ILE A 382 -8.53 9.44 18.02
CA ILE A 382 -9.34 8.27 17.66
C ILE A 382 -8.47 7.02 17.75
N ARG A 383 -7.26 7.09 17.17
CA ARG A 383 -6.37 5.93 17.07
C ARG A 383 -4.93 6.35 16.87
N ARG A 384 -4.01 5.65 17.53
CA ARG A 384 -2.56 5.81 17.30
C ARG A 384 -2.18 5.44 15.87
N SER A 385 -1.12 6.08 15.38
CA SER A 385 -0.64 5.86 14.03
C SER A 385 -0.15 4.43 13.83
N ASN A 386 -0.85 3.70 12.97
CA ASN A 386 -0.31 2.49 12.36
C ASN A 386 0.43 2.79 11.05
N LYS A 387 0.76 4.04 10.72
CA LYS A 387 1.39 4.40 9.42
C LYS A 387 0.53 4.11 8.18
N LEU A 388 -0.79 3.93 8.30
CA LEU A 388 -1.75 3.92 7.20
C LEU A 388 -2.79 5.03 7.38
N CYS A 389 -3.19 5.64 6.27
CA CYS A 389 -4.41 6.43 6.18
C CYS A 389 -5.41 5.58 5.40
N VAL A 390 -6.55 5.29 6.02
CA VAL A 390 -7.61 4.43 5.48
C VAL A 390 -8.91 5.23 5.52
N ILE A 391 -9.59 5.28 4.39
CA ILE A 391 -10.96 5.79 4.23
C ILE A 391 -11.87 4.71 3.63
#